data_AF-A0A2G2WWR1-F1
#
_entry.id   AF-A0A2G2WWR1-F1
#
_cell.length_a   1.000
_cell.length_b   1.000
_cell.length_c   1.000
_cell.angle_alpha   90.00
_cell.angle_beta   90.00
_cell.angle_gamma   90.00
#
_symmetry.space_group_name_H-M   'P 1'
#
loop_
_entity.id
_entity.type
_entity.pdbx_description
1 polymer ?
#
loop_
_entity_poly.entity_id
_entity_poly.type
_entity_poly.pdbx_seq_one_letter_code
_entity_poly.pdbx_strand_id
1 'polypeptide(L)'
;MLIDILHSLNDVLAYTKKLAIVLTSPTDKTYAFVYPTSNAVIDRFMNLKTYFGDQIIAENFCNKVNQLNDRLIELDKREEIAKEKLFTLNEMNKTREKNRWESIAQLNANEIIKFQAWLDVGEFMLKDQLPEASSSSKSLPEDANI
;
A
#
# COMPACT_ATOMS: atom_id res chain seq x y z
N MET A 1 -37.55 -35.92 -30.26
CA MET A 1 -37.25 -35.16 -29.03
C MET A 1 -36.86 -36.05 -27.85
N LEU A 2 -37.70 -36.99 -27.38
CA LEU A 2 -37.34 -37.91 -26.26
C LEU A 2 -36.28 -38.95 -26.68
N ILE A 3 -36.30 -39.38 -27.94
CA ILE A 3 -35.33 -40.33 -28.53
C ILE A 3 -33.95 -39.66 -28.73
N ASP A 4 -33.93 -38.38 -29.09
CA ASP A 4 -32.68 -37.62 -29.33
C ASP A 4 -31.92 -37.35 -28.02
N ILE A 5 -32.66 -37.12 -26.92
CA ILE A 5 -32.09 -37.00 -25.57
C ILE A 5 -31.44 -38.33 -25.13
N LEU A 6 -32.07 -39.47 -25.47
CA LEU A 6 -31.54 -40.80 -25.13
C LEU A 6 -30.25 -41.12 -25.90
N HIS A 7 -30.19 -40.80 -27.20
CA HIS A 7 -28.99 -41.00 -28.02
C HIS A 7 -27.82 -40.13 -27.53
N SER A 8 -28.09 -38.86 -27.20
CA SER A 8 -27.07 -37.95 -26.69
C SER A 8 -26.52 -38.34 -25.31
N LEU A 9 -27.35 -38.93 -24.44
CA LEU A 9 -26.91 -39.44 -23.13
C LEU A 9 -26.00 -40.68 -23.23
N ASN A 10 -26.23 -41.56 -24.21
CA ASN A 10 -25.41 -42.75 -24.42
C ASN A 10 -23.98 -42.41 -24.85
N ASP A 11 -23.79 -41.38 -25.69
CA ASP A 11 -22.46 -40.90 -26.09
C ASP A 11 -21.67 -40.28 -24.92
N VAL A 12 -22.36 -39.59 -24.01
CA VAL A 12 -21.75 -39.02 -22.78
C VAL A 12 -21.34 -40.13 -21.79
N LEU A 13 -22.09 -41.24 -21.74
CA LEU A 13 -21.77 -42.39 -20.90
C LEU A 13 -20.54 -43.17 -21.39
N ALA A 14 -20.24 -43.16 -22.69
CA ALA A 14 -19.07 -43.85 -23.25
C ALA A 14 -17.73 -43.24 -22.82
N TYR A 15 -17.70 -41.95 -22.45
CA TYR A 15 -16.48 -41.21 -22.10
C TYR A 15 -16.35 -40.85 -20.61
N THR A 16 -17.41 -41.00 -19.80
CA THR A 16 -17.42 -40.59 -18.39
C THR A 16 -17.39 -41.81 -17.45
N LYS A 17 -16.30 -41.99 -16.69
CA LYS A 17 -16.19 -43.09 -15.70
C LYS A 17 -17.22 -43.00 -14.56
N LYS A 18 -17.79 -41.81 -14.32
CA LYS A 18 -18.78 -41.51 -13.27
C LYS A 18 -19.62 -40.31 -13.70
N LEU A 19 -20.95 -40.42 -13.59
CA LEU A 19 -21.90 -39.39 -14.02
C LEU A 19 -23.09 -39.34 -13.06
N ALA A 20 -23.51 -38.15 -12.65
CA ALA A 20 -24.75 -37.93 -11.90
C ALA A 20 -25.55 -36.80 -12.53
N ILE A 21 -26.82 -37.05 -12.83
CA ILE A 21 -27.75 -36.09 -13.42
C ILE A 21 -29.00 -36.04 -12.52
N VAL A 22 -29.38 -34.84 -12.11
CA VAL A 22 -30.61 -34.60 -11.35
C VAL A 22 -31.50 -33.66 -12.15
N LEU A 23 -32.75 -34.05 -12.36
CA LEU A 23 -33.74 -33.30 -13.12
C LEU A 23 -34.97 -33.08 -12.23
N THR A 24 -35.42 -31.84 -12.12
CA THR A 24 -36.64 -31.50 -11.38
C THR A 24 -37.70 -31.06 -12.38
N SER A 25 -38.89 -31.67 -12.33
CA SER A 25 -40.02 -31.25 -13.15
C SER A 25 -40.64 -29.97 -12.62
N PRO A 26 -41.37 -29.21 -13.46
CA PRO A 26 -42.18 -28.07 -12.99
C PRO A 26 -43.28 -28.44 -11.98
N THR A 27 -43.60 -29.74 -11.87
CA THR A 27 -44.52 -30.31 -10.87
C THR A 27 -43.80 -30.82 -9.63
N ASP A 28 -42.56 -30.39 -9.43
CA ASP A 28 -41.70 -30.66 -8.27
C ASP A 28 -41.35 -32.15 -8.08
N LYS A 29 -41.32 -32.92 -9.17
CA LYS A 29 -40.85 -34.31 -9.17
C LYS A 29 -39.38 -34.37 -9.54
N THR A 30 -38.59 -34.99 -8.68
CA THR A 30 -37.14 -35.13 -8.88
C THR A 30 -36.80 -36.51 -9.43
N TYR A 31 -36.03 -36.53 -10.51
CA TYR A 31 -35.48 -37.73 -11.14
C TYR A 31 -33.96 -37.66 -11.07
N ALA A 32 -33.32 -38.73 -10.60
CA ALA A 32 -31.86 -38.80 -10.51
C ALA A 32 -31.35 -40.04 -11.24
N PHE A 33 -30.34 -39.84 -12.07
CA PHE A 33 -29.58 -40.92 -12.71
C PHE A 33 -28.14 -40.81 -12.23
N VAL A 34 -27.60 -41.88 -11.62
CA VAL A 34 -26.23 -41.87 -11.10
C VAL A 34 -25.52 -43.17 -11.45
N TYR A 35 -24.32 -43.04 -12.02
CA TYR A 35 -23.45 -44.15 -12.40
C TYR A 35 -22.05 -44.00 -11.78
N PRO A 36 -21.45 -45.06 -11.22
CA PRO A 36 -22.01 -46.41 -11.02
C PRO A 36 -22.92 -46.52 -9.78
N THR A 37 -22.76 -45.64 -8.77
CA THR A 37 -23.61 -45.55 -7.57
C THR A 37 -23.53 -44.14 -6.97
N SER A 38 -24.62 -43.67 -6.36
CA SER A 38 -24.72 -42.34 -5.73
C SER A 38 -23.60 -42.08 -4.73
N ASN A 39 -23.33 -43.02 -3.83
CA ASN A 39 -22.31 -42.88 -2.80
C ASN A 39 -20.90 -42.70 -3.40
N ALA A 40 -20.57 -43.43 -4.46
CA ALA A 40 -19.25 -43.37 -5.11
C ALA A 40 -19.01 -42.07 -5.91
N VAL A 41 -20.08 -41.36 -6.27
CA VAL A 41 -20.01 -40.03 -6.92
C VAL A 41 -19.96 -38.93 -5.87
N ILE A 42 -20.81 -39.01 -4.84
CA ILE A 42 -20.85 -38.06 -3.72
C ILE A 42 -19.50 -38.06 -2.98
N ASP A 43 -18.99 -39.23 -2.61
CA ASP A 43 -17.71 -39.37 -1.91
C ASP A 43 -16.56 -38.77 -2.74
N ARG A 44 -16.54 -39.03 -4.05
CA ARG A 44 -15.55 -38.42 -4.95
C ARG A 44 -15.68 -36.90 -5.00
N PHE A 45 -16.88 -36.34 -5.07
CA PHE A 45 -17.10 -34.90 -5.12
C PHE A 45 -16.67 -34.20 -3.82
N MET A 46 -16.98 -34.80 -2.67
CA MET A 46 -16.55 -34.29 -1.37
C MET A 46 -15.02 -34.35 -1.21
N ASN A 47 -14.40 -35.43 -1.68
CA ASN A 47 -12.94 -35.59 -1.66
C ASN A 47 -12.23 -34.66 -2.67
N LEU A 48 -12.86 -34.35 -3.81
CA LEU A 48 -12.36 -33.39 -4.81
C LEU A 48 -12.26 -31.97 -4.22
N LYS A 49 -13.30 -31.55 -3.48
CA LYS A 49 -13.35 -30.21 -2.86
C LYS A 49 -12.22 -30.01 -1.86
N THR A 50 -11.87 -31.06 -1.12
CA THR A 50 -10.78 -31.04 -0.15
C THR A 50 -9.42 -30.94 -0.85
N TYR A 51 -9.15 -31.80 -1.84
CA TYR A 51 -7.87 -31.82 -2.56
C TYR A 51 -7.56 -30.52 -3.32
N PHE A 52 -8.53 -30.01 -4.10
CA PHE A 52 -8.34 -28.77 -4.86
C PHE A 52 -8.45 -27.52 -3.98
N GLY A 53 -9.28 -27.55 -2.94
CA GLY A 53 -9.37 -26.46 -1.96
C GLY A 53 -8.04 -26.24 -1.27
N ASP A 54 -7.43 -27.30 -0.73
CA ASP A 54 -6.15 -27.22 -0.04
C ASP A 54 -5.01 -26.83 -0.97
N GLN A 55 -5.00 -27.33 -2.22
CA GLN A 55 -3.99 -26.98 -3.22
C GLN A 55 -4.08 -25.49 -3.64
N ILE A 56 -5.29 -24.99 -3.92
CA ILE A 56 -5.49 -23.57 -4.30
C ILE A 56 -5.13 -22.65 -3.13
N ILE A 57 -5.51 -23.05 -1.90
CA ILE A 57 -5.17 -22.30 -0.69
C ILE A 57 -3.64 -22.25 -0.53
N ALA A 58 -2.95 -23.39 -0.64
CA ALA A 58 -1.49 -23.46 -0.53
C ALA A 58 -0.79 -22.64 -1.61
N GLU A 59 -1.23 -22.72 -2.87
CA GLU A 59 -0.63 -21.96 -3.97
C GLU A 59 -0.82 -20.45 -3.81
N ASN A 60 -2.00 -20.01 -3.38
CA ASN A 60 -2.26 -18.60 -3.08
C ASN A 60 -1.41 -18.10 -1.90
N PHE A 61 -1.24 -18.91 -0.85
CA PHE A 61 -0.34 -18.58 0.26
C PHE A 61 1.11 -18.46 -0.19
N CYS A 62 1.63 -19.41 -0.97
CA CYS A 62 2.99 -19.37 -1.50
C CYS A 62 3.22 -18.12 -2.36
N ASN A 63 2.28 -17.80 -3.26
CA ASN A 63 2.36 -16.61 -4.10
C ASN A 63 2.39 -15.33 -3.26
N LYS A 64 1.57 -15.25 -2.21
CA LYS A 64 1.54 -14.10 -1.32
C LYS A 64 2.81 -13.96 -0.49
N VAL A 65 3.39 -15.07 -0.02
CA VAL A 65 4.68 -15.07 0.70
C VAL A 65 5.80 -14.58 -0.22
N ASN A 66 5.86 -15.08 -1.45
CA ASN A 66 6.87 -14.64 -2.43
C ASN A 66 6.73 -13.15 -2.73
N GLN A 67 5.51 -12.66 -2.95
CA GLN A 67 5.26 -11.23 -3.18
C GLN A 67 5.70 -10.37 -1.98
N LEU A 68 5.43 -10.82 -0.75
CA LEU A 68 5.85 -10.10 0.45
C LEU A 68 7.38 -10.10 0.60
N ASN A 69 8.03 -11.22 0.28
CA ASN A 69 9.48 -11.32 0.29
C ASN A 69 10.14 -10.38 -0.73
N ASP A 70 9.60 -10.29 -1.94
CA ASP A 70 10.10 -9.36 -2.96
C ASP A 70 9.97 -7.89 -2.51
N ARG A 71 8.83 -7.55 -1.90
CA ARG A 71 8.61 -6.21 -1.32
C ARG A 71 9.56 -5.91 -0.17
N LEU A 72 9.87 -6.90 0.66
CA LEU A 72 10.82 -6.75 1.77
C LEU A 72 12.22 -6.46 1.23
N ILE A 73 12.68 -7.22 0.24
CA ILE A 73 13.99 -7.01 -0.42
C ILE A 73 14.08 -5.62 -1.05
N GLU A 74 12.99 -5.13 -1.65
CA GLU A 74 12.96 -3.78 -2.22
C GLU A 74 13.05 -2.69 -1.14
N LEU A 75 12.35 -2.87 -0.02
CA LEU A 75 12.40 -1.93 1.11
C LEU A 75 13.79 -1.89 1.74
N ASP A 76 14.43 -3.03 1.96
CA ASP A 76 15.81 -3.11 2.46
C ASP A 76 16.78 -2.30 1.58
N LYS A 77 16.69 -2.47 0.26
CA LYS A 77 17.52 -1.71 -0.69
C LYS A 77 17.28 -0.21 -0.59
N ARG A 78 16.01 0.21 -0.46
CA ARG A 78 15.65 1.63 -0.32
C ARG A 78 16.14 2.21 1.00
N GLU A 79 16.06 1.44 2.08
CA GLU A 79 16.56 1.82 3.39
C GLU A 79 18.08 2.06 3.37
N GLU A 80 18.85 1.12 2.80
CA GLU A 80 20.30 1.27 2.69
C GLU A 80 20.70 2.50 1.87
N ILE A 81 20.04 2.74 0.73
CA ILE A 81 20.27 3.95 -0.08
C ILE A 81 19.93 5.22 0.73
N ALA A 82 18.85 5.19 1.52
CA ALA A 82 18.46 6.34 2.35
C ALA A 82 19.46 6.60 3.48
N LYS A 83 19.97 5.56 4.13
CA LYS A 83 21.02 5.66 5.16
C LYS A 83 22.29 6.27 4.58
N GLU A 84 22.75 5.79 3.42
CA GLU A 84 23.96 6.32 2.76
C GLU A 84 23.80 7.80 2.39
N LYS A 85 22.64 8.18 1.84
CA LYS A 85 22.32 9.59 1.53
C LYS A 85 22.29 10.47 2.78
N LEU A 86 21.70 9.97 3.87
CA LEU A 86 21.62 10.72 5.11
C LEU A 86 23.01 10.87 5.75
N PHE A 87 23.82 9.82 5.71
CA PHE A 87 25.20 9.85 6.19
C PHE A 87 26.05 10.86 5.40
N THR A 88 26.02 10.79 4.07
CA THR A 88 26.77 11.73 3.21
C THR A 88 26.33 13.18 3.40
N LEU A 89 25.03 13.44 3.50
CA LEU A 89 24.49 14.78 3.78
C LEU A 89 24.98 15.29 5.15
N ASN A 90 25.01 14.44 6.17
CA ASN A 90 25.49 14.80 7.50
C ASN A 90 26.97 15.18 7.48
N GLU A 91 27.81 14.39 6.81
CA GLU A 91 29.24 14.69 6.68
C GLU A 91 29.49 15.99 5.89
N MET A 92 28.72 16.23 4.82
CA MET A 92 28.76 17.50 4.09
C MET A 92 28.35 18.68 4.97
N ASN A 93 27.32 18.53 5.79
CA ASN A 93 26.86 19.58 6.71
C ASN A 93 27.91 19.88 7.78
N LYS A 94 28.48 18.86 8.42
CA LYS A 94 29.59 19.04 9.37
C LYS A 94 30.78 19.75 8.73
N THR A 95 31.15 19.37 7.51
CA THR A 95 32.24 20.01 6.76
C THR A 95 31.92 21.48 6.47
N ARG A 96 30.69 21.78 6.05
CA ARG A 96 30.23 23.16 5.81
C ARG A 96 30.24 24.00 7.09
N GLU A 97 29.73 23.47 8.20
CA GLU A 97 29.74 24.16 9.48
C GLU A 97 31.16 24.43 9.96
N LYS A 98 32.04 23.44 9.89
CA LYS A 98 33.46 23.61 10.19
C LYS A 98 34.08 24.73 9.35
N ASN A 99 33.89 24.70 8.02
CA ASN A 99 34.42 25.72 7.12
C ASN A 99 33.86 27.12 7.42
N ARG A 100 32.58 27.22 7.83
CA ARG A 100 31.97 28.50 8.26
C ARG A 100 32.65 29.04 9.50
N TRP A 101 32.85 28.20 10.52
CA TRP A 101 33.52 28.60 11.76
C TRP A 101 34.99 28.98 11.52
N GLU A 102 35.70 28.26 10.67
CA GLU A 102 37.07 28.61 10.28
C GLU A 102 37.13 29.96 9.55
N SER A 103 36.17 30.25 8.68
CA SER A 103 36.09 31.55 7.99
C SER A 103 35.83 32.70 8.97
N ILE A 104 34.97 32.49 9.98
CA ILE A 104 34.72 33.47 11.05
C ILE A 104 35.99 33.68 11.89
N ALA A 105 36.71 32.61 12.23
CA ALA A 105 37.94 32.68 13.02
C ALA A 105 39.09 33.43 12.32
N GLN A 106 39.05 33.54 10.99
CA GLN A 106 40.05 34.26 10.19
C GLN A 106 39.77 35.76 10.04
N LEU A 107 38.61 36.25 10.49
CA LEU A 107 38.26 37.66 10.40
C LEU A 107 39.21 38.51 11.26
N ASN A 108 39.71 39.59 10.69
CA ASN A 108 40.52 40.56 11.43
C ASN A 108 39.66 41.61 12.16
N ALA A 109 40.28 42.36 13.07
CA ALA A 109 39.57 43.33 13.90
C ALA A 109 38.79 44.39 13.08
N ASN A 110 39.31 44.84 11.94
CA ASN A 110 38.65 45.83 11.10
C ASN A 110 37.41 45.24 10.39
N GLU A 111 37.49 44.00 9.94
CA GLU A 111 36.36 43.27 9.36
C GLU A 111 35.25 43.05 10.39
N ILE A 112 35.62 42.66 11.62
CA ILE A 112 34.68 42.49 12.73
C ILE A 112 33.94 43.80 13.03
N ILE A 113 34.65 44.93 13.12
CA ILE A 113 34.05 46.25 13.35
C ILE A 113 33.06 46.61 12.23
N LYS A 114 33.43 46.34 10.97
CA LYS A 114 32.54 46.60 9.83
C LYS A 114 31.26 45.75 9.88
N PHE A 115 31.39 44.47 10.23
CA PHE A 115 30.24 43.59 10.43
C PHE A 115 29.34 44.05 11.57
N GLN A 116 29.90 44.47 12.69
CA GLN A 116 29.14 45.01 13.81
C GLN A 116 28.33 46.25 13.39
N ALA A 117 28.96 47.21 12.72
CA ALA A 117 28.27 48.41 12.26
C ALA A 117 27.12 48.09 11.28
N TRP A 118 27.27 47.07 10.43
CA TRP A 118 26.19 46.62 9.55
C TRP A 118 25.03 46.00 10.32
N LEU A 119 25.30 45.21 11.36
CA LEU A 119 24.27 44.64 12.23
C LEU A 119 23.53 45.73 13.01
N ASP A 120 24.23 46.72 13.55
CA ASP A 120 23.65 47.84 14.29
C ASP A 120 22.67 48.65 13.42
N VAL A 121 23.05 48.90 12.15
CA VAL A 121 22.18 49.58 11.17
C VAL A 121 20.95 48.72 10.85
N GLY A 122 21.13 47.41 10.64
CA GLY A 122 20.03 46.50 10.38
C GLY A 122 19.04 46.41 11.55
N GLU A 123 19.54 46.35 12.78
CA GLU A 123 18.72 46.35 14.00
C GLU A 123 17.93 47.66 14.13
N PHE A 124 18.58 48.80 13.87
CA PHE A 124 17.92 50.10 13.86
C PHE A 124 16.77 50.15 12.84
N MET A 125 17.02 49.71 11.60
CA MET A 125 16.01 49.70 10.54
C MET A 125 14.80 48.80 10.87
N LEU A 126 15.03 47.65 11.53
CA LEU A 126 13.96 46.75 11.94
C LEU A 126 13.13 47.32 13.08
N LYS A 127 13.75 48.05 14.01
CA LYS A 127 13.06 48.71 15.12
C LYS A 127 12.23 49.92 14.67
N ASP A 128 12.72 50.66 13.67
CA ASP A 128 12.03 51.83 13.11
C ASP A 128 10.80 51.43 12.25
N GLN A 129 10.85 50.24 11.63
CA GLN A 129 9.73 49.64 10.89
C GLN A 129 8.66 48.99 11.77
N LEU A 130 8.70 49.22 13.09
CA LEU A 130 7.69 48.75 14.04
C LEU A 130 6.72 49.87 14.50
N PRO A 131 6.08 50.68 13.63
CA PRO A 131 4.99 51.53 14.08
C PRO A 131 3.74 50.66 14.29
N GLU A 132 3.30 50.53 15.55
CA GLU A 132 1.92 50.20 15.97
C GLU A 132 1.15 49.15 15.14
N ALA A 133 1.75 48.01 14.80
CA ALA A 133 0.96 46.87 14.30
C ALA A 133 -0.02 46.32 15.35
N SER A 134 0.06 46.77 16.62
CA SER A 134 -0.87 46.41 17.70
C SER A 134 -2.17 47.21 17.73
N SER A 135 -2.32 48.29 16.94
CA SER A 135 -3.50 49.17 17.02
C SER A 135 -4.62 48.87 16.01
N SER A 136 -4.49 47.81 15.19
CA SER A 136 -5.55 47.37 14.26
C SER A 136 -6.10 45.99 14.62
N SER A 137 -6.45 45.78 15.88
CA SER A 137 -7.51 44.84 16.25
C SER A 137 -8.75 45.63 16.66
N LYS A 138 -9.39 46.30 15.69
CA LYS A 138 -10.79 46.70 15.89
C LYS A 138 -11.59 45.41 15.99
N SER A 139 -11.99 45.10 17.21
CA SER A 139 -12.97 44.09 17.59
C SER A 139 -14.09 44.01 16.55
N LEU A 140 -14.30 42.80 16.03
CA LEU A 140 -15.51 42.43 15.32
C LEU A 140 -16.71 42.79 16.22
N PRO A 141 -17.75 43.49 15.74
CA PRO A 141 -18.92 43.76 16.55
C PRO A 141 -19.64 42.44 16.79
N GLU A 142 -19.56 41.98 18.03
CA GLU A 142 -20.40 40.93 18.60
C GLU A 142 -21.79 41.54 18.84
N ASP A 143 -22.57 41.71 17.76
CA ASP A 143 -24.03 41.54 17.80
C ASP A 143 -24.66 41.79 16.43
N ALA A 144 -25.26 40.73 15.88
CA ALA A 144 -26.48 40.82 15.08
C ALA A 144 -27.21 39.48 15.19
N ASN A 145 -27.87 39.27 16.33
CA ASN A 145 -29.06 38.42 16.39
C ASN A 145 -30.13 38.98 15.43
N ILE A 146 -30.69 38.12 14.57
CA ILE A 146 -32.12 37.73 14.44
C ILE A 146 -32.22 36.67 13.34
#